data_AF-A0A010RW53-F1
#
_entry.id   AF-A0A010RW53-F1
#
_cell.length_a   1.000
_cell.length_b   1.000
_cell.length_c   1.000
_cell.angle_alpha   90.00
_cell.angle_beta   90.00
_cell.angle_gamma   90.00
#
_symmetry.space_group_name_H-M   'P 1'
#
loop_
_entity.id
_entity.type
_entity.pdbx_description
1 polymer ?
#
loop_
_entity_poly.entity_id
_entity_poly.type
_entity_poly.pdbx_seq_one_letter_code
_entity_poly.pdbx_strand_id
1 'polypeptide(L)'
;MDGNNLTIRVKASEASANTELTQNNSELTHSNIDAKENATRLTQGVVGVLQRSGADPTYIQAFAEQQEAVIALTEKAVKEADQMTLASKNMLKYANHVGPELAIATEQYQFFSEDYRDSKKQMQEIGGQQAEVMNKVTTAEDRIQAVEGRVHAVEGHMGDLNGKVANLESLLAKVCQAMEKQGKELKSSKDF
;
A
#
# COMPACT_ATOMS: atom_id res chain seq x y z
N MET A 1 21.88 6.55 -6.33
CA MET A 1 20.41 6.57 -6.53
C MET A 1 20.09 5.26 -7.22
N ASP A 2 19.91 4.21 -6.43
CA ASP A 2 19.73 2.87 -6.96
C ASP A 2 18.25 2.67 -7.29
N GLY A 3 17.98 2.67 -8.60
CA GLY A 3 16.67 2.38 -9.15
C GLY A 3 16.35 0.90 -8.95
N ASN A 4 15.53 0.61 -7.94
CA ASN A 4 15.00 -0.72 -7.69
C ASN A 4 14.10 -1.14 -8.86
N ASN A 5 14.69 -1.96 -9.74
CA ASN A 5 14.03 -2.62 -10.84
C ASN A 5 13.13 -3.73 -10.29
N LEU A 6 11.84 -3.43 -10.14
CA LEU A 6 10.81 -4.32 -9.63
C LEU A 6 10.57 -5.45 -10.65
N THR A 7 11.33 -6.54 -10.54
CA THR A 7 11.14 -7.73 -11.39
C THR A 7 9.96 -8.53 -10.84
N ILE A 8 8.77 -8.29 -11.37
CA ILE A 8 7.57 -9.08 -11.09
C ILE A 8 7.73 -10.45 -11.75
N ARG A 9 8.19 -11.46 -11.00
CA ARG A 9 8.13 -12.86 -11.43
C ARG A 9 6.72 -13.39 -11.18
N VAL A 10 5.86 -13.27 -12.17
CA VAL A 10 4.62 -14.05 -12.21
C VAL A 10 5.01 -15.52 -12.43
N LYS A 11 4.90 -16.35 -11.38
CA LYS A 11 4.93 -17.80 -11.56
C LYS A 11 3.70 -18.19 -12.38
N ALA A 12 3.93 -18.65 -13.60
CA ALA A 12 2.89 -19.27 -14.41
C ALA A 12 2.34 -20.49 -13.65
N SER A 13 1.13 -20.34 -13.11
CA SER A 13 0.39 -21.45 -12.49
C SER A 13 -0.07 -22.39 -13.60
N GLU A 14 0.24 -23.66 -13.42
CA GLU A 14 0.22 -24.71 -14.41
C GLU A 14 -1.19 -24.93 -15.00
N ALA A 15 -1.31 -24.71 -16.30
CA ALA A 15 -2.47 -25.07 -17.12
C ALA A 15 -2.74 -26.60 -17.20
N SER A 16 -1.93 -27.43 -16.54
CA SER A 16 -1.95 -28.90 -16.63
C SER A 16 -3.22 -29.52 -16.05
N ALA A 17 -3.81 -28.92 -15.02
CA ALA A 17 -4.98 -29.48 -14.33
C ALA A 17 -6.30 -29.37 -15.14
N ASN A 18 -6.39 -28.42 -16.09
CA ASN A 18 -7.61 -28.23 -16.90
C ASN A 18 -7.80 -29.33 -17.95
N THR A 19 -6.72 -29.92 -18.45
CA THR A 19 -6.75 -30.94 -19.51
C THR A 19 -7.20 -32.32 -19.01
N GLU A 20 -6.72 -32.77 -17.84
CA GLU A 20 -7.09 -34.08 -17.28
C GLU A 20 -8.55 -34.17 -16.79
N LEU A 21 -9.14 -33.04 -16.39
CA LEU A 21 -10.51 -32.99 -15.87
C LEU A 21 -11.58 -33.14 -16.96
N THR A 22 -11.31 -32.63 -18.16
CA THR A 22 -12.22 -32.70 -19.32
C THR A 22 -12.28 -34.12 -19.88
N GLN A 23 -11.15 -34.82 -19.84
CA GLN A 23 -10.97 -36.17 -20.40
C GLN A 23 -11.68 -37.25 -19.56
N ASN A 24 -11.62 -37.15 -18.24
CA ASN A 24 -12.30 -38.09 -17.33
C ASN A 24 -13.84 -38.04 -17.43
N ASN A 25 -14.42 -36.85 -17.68
CA ASN A 25 -15.88 -36.73 -17.81
C ASN A 25 -16.39 -37.37 -19.13
N SER A 26 -15.61 -37.32 -20.21
CA SER A 26 -15.98 -38.00 -21.47
C SER A 26 -15.95 -39.53 -21.34
N GLU A 27 -15.04 -40.10 -20.55
CA GLU A 27 -14.93 -41.55 -20.38
C GLU A 27 -16.07 -42.13 -19.52
N LEU A 28 -16.49 -41.43 -18.45
CA LEU A 28 -17.64 -41.79 -17.64
C LEU A 28 -18.96 -41.78 -18.44
N THR A 29 -19.17 -40.75 -19.28
CA THR A 29 -20.40 -40.65 -20.09
C THR A 29 -20.54 -41.77 -21.14
N HIS A 30 -19.44 -42.23 -21.77
CA HIS A 30 -19.49 -43.33 -22.73
C HIS A 30 -19.70 -44.68 -22.04
N SER A 31 -19.00 -44.94 -20.93
CA SER A 31 -19.15 -46.20 -20.18
C SER A 31 -20.57 -46.39 -19.62
N ASN A 32 -21.24 -45.31 -19.23
CA ASN A 32 -22.63 -45.34 -18.73
C ASN A 32 -23.67 -45.60 -19.84
N ILE A 33 -23.42 -45.12 -21.06
CA ILE A 33 -24.27 -45.42 -22.23
C ILE A 33 -24.16 -46.91 -22.58
N ASP A 34 -22.94 -47.45 -22.60
CA ASP A 34 -22.69 -48.87 -22.88
C ASP A 34 -23.33 -49.79 -21.81
N ALA A 35 -23.31 -49.39 -20.53
CA ALA A 35 -23.90 -50.16 -19.44
C ALA A 35 -25.43 -50.21 -19.55
N LYS A 36 -26.07 -49.07 -19.87
CA LYS A 36 -27.52 -48.99 -20.11
C LYS A 36 -27.94 -49.88 -21.28
N GLU A 37 -27.26 -49.73 -22.42
CA GLU A 37 -27.59 -50.48 -23.63
C GLU A 37 -27.46 -51.99 -23.39
N ASN A 38 -26.43 -52.41 -22.66
CA ASN A 38 -26.26 -53.80 -22.26
C ASN A 38 -27.36 -54.29 -21.29
N ALA A 39 -27.77 -53.50 -20.30
CA ALA A 39 -28.84 -53.84 -19.37
C ALA A 39 -30.20 -53.97 -20.07
N THR A 40 -30.53 -53.05 -20.98
CA THR A 40 -31.75 -53.12 -21.81
C THR A 40 -31.73 -54.37 -22.70
N ARG A 41 -30.60 -54.65 -23.36
CA ARG A 41 -30.44 -55.84 -24.22
C ARG A 41 -30.58 -57.14 -23.44
N LEU A 42 -30.00 -57.22 -22.23
CA LEU A 42 -30.12 -58.39 -21.37
C LEU A 42 -31.57 -58.60 -20.92
N THR A 43 -32.26 -57.52 -20.54
CA THR A 43 -33.68 -57.54 -20.15
C THR A 43 -34.54 -58.08 -21.29
N GLN A 44 -34.35 -57.58 -22.52
CA GLN A 44 -35.04 -58.08 -23.71
C GLN A 44 -34.73 -59.57 -23.98
N GLY A 45 -33.48 -59.98 -23.79
CA GLY A 45 -33.07 -61.38 -23.92
C GLY A 45 -33.80 -62.31 -22.95
N VAL A 46 -33.88 -61.92 -21.67
CA VAL A 46 -34.58 -62.67 -20.62
C VAL A 46 -36.08 -62.73 -20.90
N VAL A 47 -36.70 -61.60 -21.25
CA VAL A 47 -38.12 -61.55 -21.65
C VAL A 47 -38.39 -62.51 -22.82
N GLY A 48 -37.53 -62.53 -23.83
CA GLY A 48 -37.67 -63.45 -24.97
C GLY A 48 -37.54 -64.93 -24.58
N VAL A 49 -36.68 -65.26 -23.62
CA VAL A 49 -36.58 -66.64 -23.07
C VAL A 49 -37.84 -67.01 -22.32
N LEU A 50 -38.35 -66.12 -21.46
CA LEU A 50 -39.57 -66.35 -20.67
C LEU A 50 -40.79 -66.58 -21.57
N GLN A 51 -40.93 -65.78 -22.63
CA GLN A 51 -41.98 -65.93 -23.64
C GLN A 51 -41.94 -67.31 -24.32
N ARG A 52 -40.73 -67.78 -24.71
CA ARG A 52 -40.56 -69.10 -25.34
C ARG A 52 -40.80 -70.26 -24.38
N SER A 53 -40.60 -70.05 -23.08
CA SER A 53 -40.82 -71.07 -22.05
C SER A 53 -42.29 -71.25 -21.66
N GLY A 54 -43.19 -70.39 -22.14
CA GLY A 54 -44.61 -70.41 -21.78
C GLY A 54 -44.89 -69.86 -20.39
N ALA A 55 -44.01 -69.01 -19.85
CA ALA A 55 -44.23 -68.34 -18.57
C ALA A 55 -45.46 -67.41 -18.64
N ASP A 56 -46.09 -67.17 -17.48
CA ASP A 56 -47.30 -66.35 -17.38
C ASP A 56 -47.06 -64.93 -17.95
N PRO A 57 -47.89 -64.43 -18.88
CA PRO A 57 -47.71 -63.12 -19.48
C PRO A 57 -47.69 -61.96 -18.48
N THR A 58 -48.46 -62.07 -17.39
CA THR A 58 -48.52 -61.09 -16.30
C THR A 58 -47.18 -61.02 -15.56
N TYR A 59 -46.56 -62.18 -15.34
CA TYR A 59 -45.23 -62.27 -14.74
C TYR A 59 -44.15 -61.67 -15.65
N ILE A 60 -44.20 -61.96 -16.95
CA ILE A 60 -43.26 -61.41 -17.93
C ILE A 60 -43.36 -59.88 -17.97
N GLN A 61 -44.58 -59.34 -17.96
CA GLN A 61 -44.84 -57.91 -17.96
C GLN A 61 -44.33 -57.24 -16.68
N ALA A 62 -44.64 -57.79 -15.51
CA ALA A 62 -44.18 -57.26 -14.23
C ALA A 62 -42.64 -57.28 -14.13
N PHE A 63 -41.99 -58.33 -14.63
CA PHE A 63 -40.53 -58.40 -14.70
C PHE A 63 -39.94 -57.30 -15.60
N ALA A 64 -40.50 -57.11 -16.80
CA ALA A 64 -40.04 -56.08 -17.72
C ALA A 64 -40.20 -54.67 -17.14
N GLU A 65 -41.36 -54.37 -16.56
CA GLU A 65 -41.65 -53.09 -15.91
C GLU A 65 -40.70 -52.82 -14.73
N GLN A 66 -40.42 -53.84 -13.91
CA GLN A 66 -39.49 -53.71 -12.80
C GLN A 66 -38.06 -53.44 -13.29
N GLN A 67 -37.59 -54.12 -14.34
CA GLN A 67 -36.25 -53.90 -14.88
C GLN A 67 -36.10 -52.51 -15.52
N GLU A 68 -37.09 -52.06 -16.28
CA GLU A 68 -37.09 -50.70 -16.85
C GLU A 68 -37.07 -49.63 -15.74
N ALA A 69 -37.81 -49.84 -14.64
CA ALA A 69 -37.76 -48.94 -13.49
C ALA A 69 -36.38 -48.91 -12.82
N VAL A 70 -35.72 -50.06 -12.66
CA VAL A 70 -34.37 -50.15 -12.09
C VAL A 70 -33.34 -49.47 -12.99
N ILE A 71 -33.41 -49.69 -14.32
CA ILE A 71 -32.53 -49.04 -15.30
C ILE A 71 -32.70 -47.52 -15.24
N ALA A 72 -33.95 -47.03 -15.24
CA ALA A 72 -34.24 -45.60 -15.17
C ALA A 72 -33.75 -44.94 -13.86
N LEU A 73 -33.92 -45.62 -12.72
CA LEU A 73 -33.41 -45.13 -11.44
C LEU A 73 -31.88 -45.10 -11.41
N THR A 74 -31.24 -46.12 -11.98
CA THR A 74 -29.77 -46.20 -12.05
C THR A 74 -29.21 -45.07 -12.91
N GLU A 75 -29.80 -44.82 -14.08
CA GLU A 75 -29.42 -43.70 -14.94
C GLU A 75 -29.55 -42.34 -14.24
N LYS A 76 -30.63 -42.15 -13.49
CA LYS A 76 -30.85 -40.91 -12.75
C LYS A 76 -29.77 -40.73 -11.67
N ALA A 77 -29.51 -41.76 -10.86
CA ALA A 77 -28.51 -41.72 -9.81
C ALA A 77 -27.10 -41.45 -10.36
N VAL A 78 -26.75 -42.07 -11.48
CA VAL A 78 -25.47 -41.87 -12.16
C VAL A 78 -25.32 -40.43 -12.67
N LYS A 79 -26.36 -39.88 -13.34
CA LYS A 79 -26.35 -38.47 -13.78
C LYS A 79 -26.19 -37.49 -12.62
N GLU A 80 -26.87 -37.74 -11.51
CA GLU A 80 -26.75 -36.92 -10.30
C GLU A 80 -25.33 -37.01 -9.71
N ALA A 81 -24.73 -38.21 -9.66
CA ALA A 81 -23.36 -38.41 -9.21
C ALA A 81 -22.33 -37.67 -10.09
N ASP A 82 -22.51 -37.68 -11.42
CA ASP A 82 -21.66 -36.94 -12.35
C ASP A 82 -21.77 -35.42 -12.14
N GLN A 83 -23.00 -34.92 -11.93
CA GLN A 83 -23.24 -33.51 -11.63
C GLN A 83 -22.60 -33.09 -10.31
N MET A 84 -22.73 -33.90 -9.26
CA MET A 84 -22.09 -33.65 -7.96
C MET A 84 -20.56 -33.66 -8.07
N THR A 85 -20.01 -34.57 -8.87
CA THR A 85 -18.57 -34.64 -9.13
C THR A 85 -18.08 -33.38 -9.85
N LEU A 86 -18.80 -32.93 -10.88
CA LEU A 86 -18.49 -31.68 -11.58
C LEU A 86 -18.59 -30.45 -10.67
N ALA A 87 -19.64 -30.37 -9.85
CA ALA A 87 -19.81 -29.30 -8.87
C ALA A 87 -18.65 -29.26 -7.87
N SER A 88 -18.27 -30.42 -7.32
CA SER A 88 -17.15 -30.55 -6.38
C SER A 88 -15.82 -30.15 -7.00
N LYS A 89 -15.56 -30.54 -8.25
CA LYS A 89 -14.36 -30.12 -9.02
C LYS A 89 -14.31 -28.61 -9.21
N ASN A 90 -15.44 -28.00 -9.60
CA ASN A 90 -15.53 -26.55 -9.76
C ASN A 90 -15.29 -25.83 -8.43
N MET A 91 -15.91 -26.29 -7.34
CA MET A 91 -15.69 -25.74 -6.00
C MET A 91 -14.22 -25.84 -5.57
N LEU A 92 -13.56 -26.97 -5.84
CA LEU A 92 -12.13 -27.14 -5.54
C LEU A 92 -11.25 -26.18 -6.34
N LYS A 93 -11.57 -25.97 -7.63
CA LYS A 93 -10.89 -24.97 -8.47
C LYS A 93 -11.02 -23.56 -7.91
N TYR A 94 -12.22 -23.17 -7.47
CA TYR A 94 -12.43 -21.88 -6.81
C TYR A 94 -11.65 -21.77 -5.51
N ALA A 95 -11.68 -22.79 -4.65
CA ALA A 95 -10.94 -22.80 -3.39
C ALA A 95 -9.43 -22.65 -3.60
N ASN A 96 -8.88 -23.35 -4.60
CA ASN A 96 -7.45 -23.29 -4.94
C ASN A 96 -7.01 -21.95 -5.55
N HIS A 97 -7.94 -21.15 -6.07
CA HIS A 97 -7.64 -19.82 -6.59
C HIS A 97 -7.83 -18.73 -5.53
N VAL A 98 -8.97 -18.75 -4.83
CA VAL A 98 -9.34 -17.73 -3.85
C VAL A 98 -8.46 -17.78 -2.60
N GLY A 99 -8.05 -18.97 -2.13
CA GLY A 99 -7.21 -19.11 -0.94
C GLY A 99 -5.86 -18.36 -1.08
N PRO A 100 -5.06 -18.65 -2.12
CA PRO A 100 -3.82 -17.93 -2.38
C PRO A 100 -4.01 -16.43 -2.64
N GLU A 101 -5.04 -16.02 -3.38
CA GLU A 101 -5.33 -14.60 -3.60
C GLU A 101 -5.63 -13.87 -2.28
N LEU A 102 -6.41 -14.49 -1.39
CA LEU A 102 -6.70 -13.95 -0.06
C LEU A 102 -5.43 -13.86 0.81
N ALA A 103 -4.54 -14.85 0.73
CA ALA A 103 -3.26 -14.83 1.43
C ALA A 103 -2.36 -13.68 0.93
N ILE A 104 -2.22 -13.53 -0.39
CA ILE A 104 -1.45 -12.44 -1.01
C ILE A 104 -2.04 -11.08 -0.63
N ALA A 105 -3.36 -10.91 -0.69
CA ALA A 105 -4.02 -9.68 -0.29
C ALA A 105 -3.79 -9.36 1.20
N THR A 106 -3.79 -10.38 2.06
CA THR A 106 -3.50 -10.24 3.49
C THR A 106 -2.07 -9.78 3.73
N GLU A 107 -1.09 -10.38 3.07
CA GLU A 107 0.32 -9.99 3.16
C GLU A 107 0.55 -8.55 2.65
N GLN A 108 -0.07 -8.19 1.51
CA GLN A 108 0.00 -6.83 0.98
C GLN A 108 -0.60 -5.81 1.95
N TYR A 109 -1.75 -6.11 2.56
CA TYR A 109 -2.37 -5.24 3.55
C TYR A 109 -1.48 -5.06 4.78
N GLN A 110 -0.86 -6.13 5.29
CA GLN A 110 0.07 -6.06 6.41
C GLN A 110 1.26 -5.15 6.09
N PHE A 111 1.90 -5.36 4.93
CA PHE A 111 3.02 -4.53 4.48
C PHE A 111 2.63 -3.04 4.39
N PHE A 112 1.53 -2.70 3.73
CA PHE A 112 1.06 -1.30 3.65
C PHE A 112 0.73 -0.72 5.03
N SER A 113 0.21 -1.53 5.96
CA SER A 113 -0.13 -1.07 7.31
C SER A 113 1.10 -0.76 8.16
N GLU A 114 2.20 -1.46 7.95
CA GLU A 114 3.49 -1.21 8.61
C GLU A 114 4.15 0.05 8.03
N ASP A 115 4.23 0.16 6.71
CA ASP A 115 4.79 1.34 6.03
C ASP A 115 4.04 2.63 6.42
N TYR A 116 2.70 2.57 6.50
CA TYR A 116 1.88 3.68 6.99
C TYR A 116 2.21 4.07 8.44
N ARG A 117 2.45 3.08 9.31
CA ARG A 117 2.79 3.32 10.72
C ARG A 117 4.16 4.01 10.84
N ASP A 118 5.14 3.54 10.09
CA ASP A 118 6.49 4.10 10.09
C ASP A 118 6.50 5.52 9.53
N SER A 119 5.80 5.75 8.41
CA SER A 119 5.62 7.08 7.83
C SER A 119 4.96 8.05 8.82
N LYS A 120 3.92 7.60 9.54
CA LYS A 120 3.26 8.40 10.58
C LYS A 120 4.21 8.78 11.71
N LYS A 121 5.07 7.86 12.15
CA LYS A 121 6.08 8.12 13.19
C LYS A 121 7.11 9.15 12.73
N GLN A 122 7.64 9.00 11.51
CA GLN A 122 8.57 9.96 10.92
C GLN A 122 7.96 11.37 10.83
N MET A 123 6.69 11.47 10.44
CA MET A 123 5.99 12.75 10.36
C MET A 123 5.85 13.42 11.74
N GLN A 124 5.63 12.65 12.80
CA GLN A 124 5.61 13.17 14.17
C GLN A 124 6.98 13.66 14.62
N GLU A 125 8.05 12.93 14.29
CA GLU A 125 9.43 13.33 14.60
C GLU A 125 9.81 14.64 13.87
N ILE A 126 9.48 14.75 12.58
CA ILE A 126 9.66 15.98 11.79
C ILE A 126 8.88 17.15 12.41
N GLY A 127 7.63 16.91 12.82
CA GLY A 127 6.83 17.92 13.50
C GLY A 127 7.47 18.42 14.81
N GLY A 128 8.08 17.52 15.58
CA GLY A 128 8.84 17.87 16.78
C GLY A 128 10.09 18.71 16.47
N GLN A 129 10.87 18.31 15.46
CA GLN A 129 12.05 19.05 15.02
C GLN A 129 11.70 20.45 14.51
N GLN A 130 10.60 20.58 13.76
CA GLN A 130 10.12 21.88 13.28
C GLN A 130 9.76 22.82 14.44
N ALA A 131 9.09 22.32 15.48
CA ALA A 131 8.77 23.10 16.66
C ALA A 131 10.05 23.55 17.40
N GLU A 132 11.06 22.68 17.52
CA GLU A 132 12.35 23.04 18.13
C GLU A 132 13.07 24.14 17.34
N VAL A 133 13.11 24.03 16.00
CA VAL A 133 13.70 25.05 15.13
C VAL A 133 12.97 26.39 15.29
N MET A 134 11.64 26.39 15.32
CA MET A 134 10.84 27.61 15.49
C MET A 134 11.17 28.31 16.82
N ASN A 135 11.29 27.56 17.91
CA ASN A 135 11.69 28.13 19.22
C ASN A 135 13.09 28.74 19.20
N LYS A 136 14.05 28.09 18.51
CA LYS A 136 15.41 28.62 18.34
C LYS A 136 15.43 29.91 17.52
N VAL A 137 14.59 30.00 16.47
CA VAL A 137 14.44 31.21 15.65
C VAL A 137 13.90 32.36 16.50
N THR A 138 12.81 32.16 17.24
CA THR A 138 12.26 33.19 18.14
C THR A 138 13.30 33.66 19.16
N THR A 139 14.04 32.73 19.76
CA THR A 139 15.12 33.09 20.70
C THR A 139 16.23 33.91 20.03
N ALA A 140 16.54 33.62 18.76
CA ALA A 140 17.53 34.38 18.01
C ALA A 140 17.02 35.79 17.64
N GLU A 141 15.75 35.92 17.27
CA GLU A 141 15.08 37.20 16.99
C GLU A 141 15.13 38.12 18.22
N ASP A 142 14.77 37.60 19.41
CA ASP A 142 14.85 38.36 20.66
C ASP A 142 16.27 38.87 20.95
N ARG A 143 17.27 38.03 20.69
CA ARG A 143 18.69 38.40 20.87
C ARG A 143 19.13 39.46 19.88
N ILE A 144 18.68 39.40 18.63
CA ILE A 144 18.97 40.42 17.61
C ILE A 144 18.37 41.76 18.05
N GLN A 145 17.12 41.78 18.48
CA GLN A 145 16.46 42.99 18.95
C GLN A 145 17.20 43.63 20.16
N ALA A 146 17.69 42.81 21.09
CA ALA A 146 18.50 43.28 22.21
C ALA A 146 19.84 43.88 21.75
N VAL A 147 20.48 43.31 20.73
CA VAL A 147 21.72 43.85 20.15
C VAL A 147 21.45 45.17 19.42
N GLU A 148 20.38 45.26 18.64
CA GLU A 148 19.97 46.50 17.96
C GLU A 148 19.76 47.64 18.95
N GLY A 149 19.12 47.38 20.09
CA GLY A 149 18.95 48.37 21.16
C GLY A 149 20.29 48.84 21.76
N ARG A 150 21.25 47.91 21.94
CA ARG A 150 22.60 48.26 22.42
C ARG A 150 23.38 49.08 21.40
N VAL A 151 23.25 48.79 20.10
CA VAL A 151 23.87 49.56 19.03
C VAL A 151 23.33 51.00 19.03
N HIS A 152 22.02 51.17 19.09
CA HIS A 152 21.41 52.52 19.19
C HIS A 152 21.92 53.31 20.40
N ALA A 153 22.09 52.66 21.56
CA ALA A 153 22.65 53.32 22.74
C ALA A 153 24.11 53.78 22.53
N VAL A 154 24.93 52.93 21.89
CA VAL A 154 26.32 53.28 21.55
C VAL A 154 26.38 54.43 20.55
N GLU A 155 25.53 54.41 19.52
CA GLU A 155 25.42 55.50 18.55
C GLU A 155 25.05 56.83 19.23
N GLY A 156 24.11 56.81 20.19
CA GLY A 156 23.76 57.98 21.00
C GLY A 156 24.96 58.52 21.79
N HIS A 157 25.69 57.64 22.50
CA HIS A 157 26.89 58.04 23.24
C HIS A 157 28.01 58.59 22.33
N MET A 158 28.16 58.03 21.12
CA MET A 158 29.11 58.54 20.13
C MET A 158 28.73 59.96 19.69
N GLY A 159 27.43 60.22 19.47
CA GLY A 159 26.92 61.55 19.18
C GLY A 159 27.24 62.58 20.29
N ASP A 160 27.00 62.21 21.55
CA ASP A 160 27.32 63.05 22.71
C ASP A 160 28.83 63.36 22.81
N LEU A 161 29.68 62.35 22.61
CA LEU A 161 31.13 62.52 22.61
C LEU A 161 31.58 63.45 21.49
N ASN A 162 31.03 63.28 20.28
CA ASN A 162 31.37 64.13 19.15
C ASN A 162 30.99 65.61 19.42
N GLY A 163 29.85 65.85 20.06
CA GLY A 163 29.45 67.18 20.50
C GLY A 163 30.41 67.79 21.54
N LYS A 164 30.89 66.99 22.50
CA LYS A 164 31.90 67.42 23.48
C LYS A 164 33.24 67.75 22.83
N VAL A 165 33.69 66.95 21.86
CA VAL A 165 34.93 67.19 21.11
C VAL A 165 34.83 68.52 20.35
N ALA A 166 33.75 68.75 19.59
CA ALA A 166 33.55 70.01 18.86
C ALA A 166 33.56 71.23 19.79
N ASN A 167 32.98 71.11 21.00
CA ASN A 167 33.03 72.18 22.00
C ASN A 167 34.46 72.45 22.50
N LEU A 168 35.25 71.41 22.76
CA LEU A 168 36.65 71.52 23.16
C LEU A 168 37.51 72.14 22.05
N GLU A 169 37.30 71.74 20.79
CA GLU A 169 37.97 72.33 19.63
C GLU A 169 37.67 73.84 19.51
N SER A 170 36.41 74.24 19.70
CA SER A 170 36.01 75.65 19.72
C SER A 170 36.68 76.45 20.85
N LEU A 171 36.74 75.89 22.06
CA LEU A 171 37.42 76.51 23.20
C LEU A 171 38.93 76.64 22.94
N LEU A 172 39.56 75.60 22.40
CA LEU A 172 40.97 75.61 22.06
C LEU A 172 41.30 76.70 21.03
N ALA A 173 40.47 76.83 19.98
CA ALA A 173 40.63 77.88 18.99
C ALA A 173 40.58 79.30 19.61
N LYS A 174 39.66 79.53 20.56
CA LYS A 174 39.56 80.81 21.29
C LYS A 174 40.80 81.08 22.14
N VAL A 175 41.33 80.06 22.83
CA VAL A 175 42.56 80.17 23.63
C VAL A 175 43.76 80.49 22.73
N CYS A 176 43.91 79.80 21.60
CA CYS A 176 44.97 80.09 20.62
C CYS A 176 44.91 81.55 20.13
N GLN A 177 43.72 82.05 19.77
CA GLN A 177 43.54 83.45 19.37
C GLN A 177 43.93 84.44 20.49
N ALA A 178 43.56 84.15 21.73
CA ALA A 178 43.90 84.99 22.88
C ALA A 178 45.42 85.02 23.12
N MET A 179 46.10 83.87 23.04
CA MET A 179 47.55 83.78 23.19
C MET A 179 48.29 84.53 22.06
N GLU A 180 47.83 84.41 20.81
CA GLU A 180 48.39 85.17 19.69
C GLU A 180 48.26 86.68 19.90
N LYS A 181 47.11 87.14 20.41
CA LYS A 181 46.88 88.55 20.73
C LYS A 181 47.86 89.04 21.81
N GLN A 182 47.96 88.32 22.94
CA GLN A 182 48.91 88.66 24.02
C GLN A 182 50.36 88.65 23.54
N GLY A 183 50.73 87.68 22.69
CA GLY A 183 52.06 87.60 22.11
C GLY A 183 52.42 88.80 21.22
N LYS A 184 51.44 89.38 20.51
CA LYS A 184 51.62 90.62 19.74
C LYS A 184 51.80 91.84 20.65
N GLU A 185 50.97 91.96 21.69
CA GLU A 185 51.03 93.06 22.67
C GLU A 185 52.38 93.11 23.41
N LEU A 186 52.91 91.95 23.83
CA LEU A 186 54.22 91.84 24.48
C LEU A 186 55.39 92.27 23.59
N LYS A 187 55.32 92.00 22.27
CA LYS A 187 56.35 92.44 21.32
C LYS A 187 56.33 93.96 21.15
N SER A 188 55.14 94.55 20.96
CA SER A 188 55.01 96.01 20.84
C SER A 188 55.46 96.78 22.08
N SER A 189 55.42 96.16 23.27
CA SER A 189 55.88 96.79 24.53
C SER A 189 57.40 96.74 24.74
N LYS A 190 58.15 95.95 23.96
CA LYS A 190 59.61 95.86 24.06
C LYS A 190 60.36 96.81 23.12
N ASP A 191 59.65 97.40 22.15
CA ASP A 191 60.20 98.31 21.15
C ASP A 191 60.05 99.80 21.53
N PHE A 192 59.63 100.08 22.78
CA PHE A 192 59.58 101.41 23.43
C PHE A 192 60.60 101.48 24.57
#